data_AF-B0RUB7-F1
#
_entry.id   AF-B0RUB7-F1
#
_cell.length_a   1.000
_cell.length_b   1.000
_cell.length_c   1.000
_cell.angle_alpha   90.00
_cell.angle_beta   90.00
_cell.angle_gamma   90.00
#
_symmetry.space_group_name_H-M   'P 1'
#
loop_
_entity.id
_entity.type
_entity.pdbx_description
1 polymer ?
#
loop_
_entity_poly.entity_id
_entity_poly.type
_entity_poly.pdbx_seq_one_letter_code
_entity_poly.pdbx_strand_id
1 'polypeptide(L)'
;MTLNGHGIPERGTVMQWKDGAGKRACGDARARVTAAAVHHASRCRALHRNAPCPARPPPAPLAPAPYHGDPRAALHRAGPTGPAAMEDLLIVTTGGTIDKIYFDDKSDYQIGDPQIGQILKELGVTFRFTVIPIIRKDSLHITQEDRELIRATIQAQPARQVLITHGTDSMVETGKVLQSIADKTIVMTGALNPARFRGSDAEFNIGCAVGAVQTLPAGVYIAMNGRIWNPETVRKNVAANRFEPV
;
A
#
# COMPACT_ATOMS: atom_id res chain seq x y z
N MET A 1 50.27 -43.44 25.64
CA MET A 1 49.39 -44.49 26.22
C MET A 1 47.97 -43.94 26.15
N THR A 2 47.29 -44.19 25.02
CA THR A 2 46.23 -45.21 24.83
C THR A 2 44.92 -44.81 25.50
N LEU A 3 43.74 -44.84 24.89
CA LEU A 3 43.20 -44.92 23.51
C LEU A 3 41.65 -44.91 23.71
N ASN A 4 40.90 -44.80 22.60
CA ASN A 4 39.43 -44.95 22.44
C ASN A 4 38.65 -43.62 22.50
N GLY A 5 38.07 -43.06 21.43
CA GLY A 5 37.67 -43.64 20.14
C GLY A 5 36.26 -44.23 20.22
N HIS A 6 35.35 -43.69 19.39
CA HIS A 6 33.97 -44.12 18.99
C HIS A 6 33.04 -42.88 19.01
N GLY A 7 32.22 -42.56 18.01
CA GLY A 7 31.85 -43.20 16.75
C GLY A 7 30.77 -42.32 16.09
N ILE A 8 30.77 -42.30 14.76
CA ILE A 8 29.86 -41.58 13.86
C ILE A 8 28.41 -42.12 14.01
N PRO A 9 27.35 -41.30 13.91
CA PRO A 9 25.98 -41.82 13.85
C PRO A 9 25.63 -42.25 12.43
N GLU A 10 25.18 -43.50 12.27
CA GLU A 10 24.63 -44.03 11.02
C GLU A 10 23.19 -44.54 11.24
N ARG A 11 22.33 -44.26 10.25
CA ARG A 11 20.96 -44.78 10.01
C ARG A 11 19.87 -44.16 10.89
N GLY A 12 18.78 -43.60 10.35
CA GLY A 12 18.10 -43.92 9.10
C GLY A 12 16.75 -44.56 9.44
N THR A 13 15.72 -43.74 9.65
CA THR A 13 14.33 -44.21 9.76
C THR A 13 13.44 -43.39 8.83
N VAL A 14 13.32 -43.94 7.63
CA VAL A 14 12.18 -43.99 6.70
C VAL A 14 10.92 -43.19 7.11
N MET A 15 10.67 -42.11 6.35
CA MET A 15 9.32 -41.58 6.10
C MET A 15 8.49 -42.62 5.36
N GLN A 16 7.40 -43.11 5.98
CA GLN A 16 6.29 -43.75 5.26
C GLN A 16 5.16 -42.74 5.11
N TRP A 17 5.02 -42.17 3.92
CA TRP A 17 3.76 -41.58 3.47
C TRP A 17 2.92 -42.71 2.87
N LYS A 18 1.79 -43.03 3.50
CA LYS A 18 0.76 -43.90 2.91
C LYS A 18 -0.31 -43.04 2.27
N ASP A 19 -0.40 -43.13 0.96
CA ASP A 19 -1.54 -42.71 0.16
C ASP A 19 -2.82 -43.44 0.63
N GLY A 20 -3.84 -42.66 0.97
CA GLY A 20 -5.14 -43.14 1.41
C GLY A 20 -6.24 -42.50 0.59
N ALA A 21 -6.50 -43.08 -0.59
CA ALA A 21 -7.64 -42.78 -1.42
C ALA A 21 -8.97 -43.03 -0.67
N GLY A 22 -9.85 -42.03 -0.68
CA GLY A 22 -11.20 -42.11 -0.12
C GLY A 22 -12.23 -41.46 -1.03
N LYS A 23 -12.56 -42.13 -2.15
CA LYS A 23 -13.75 -41.83 -2.96
C LYS A 23 -15.00 -42.13 -2.13
N ARG A 24 -15.92 -41.17 -1.96
CA ARG A 24 -17.35 -41.45 -1.76
C ARG A 24 -18.26 -40.37 -2.35
N ALA A 25 -19.14 -40.86 -3.23
CA ALA A 25 -20.51 -40.45 -3.53
C ALA A 25 -20.77 -39.05 -4.14
N CYS A 26 -20.94 -39.07 -5.46
CA CYS A 26 -21.76 -38.14 -6.22
C CYS A 26 -23.23 -38.36 -5.84
N GLY A 27 -23.87 -37.35 -5.25
CA GLY A 27 -25.29 -37.31 -4.95
C GLY A 27 -25.97 -36.26 -5.83
N ASP A 28 -26.77 -36.75 -6.75
CA ASP A 28 -27.62 -36.01 -7.68
C ASP A 28 -28.64 -35.14 -6.92
N ALA A 29 -28.61 -33.82 -7.13
CA ALA A 29 -29.65 -32.90 -6.66
C ALA A 29 -29.98 -31.89 -7.75
N ARG A 30 -30.60 -32.38 -8.83
CA ARG A 30 -31.34 -31.54 -9.79
C ARG A 30 -32.56 -30.95 -9.10
N ALA A 31 -32.41 -29.74 -8.57
CA ALA A 31 -33.55 -28.92 -8.17
C ALA A 31 -34.26 -28.38 -9.43
N ARG A 32 -35.52 -28.79 -9.55
CA ARG A 32 -36.47 -28.40 -10.60
C ARG A 32 -36.75 -26.91 -10.51
N VAL A 33 -36.44 -26.15 -11.56
CA VAL A 33 -37.04 -24.81 -11.76
C VAL A 33 -38.33 -25.02 -12.53
N THR A 34 -39.45 -24.94 -11.82
CA THR A 34 -40.80 -24.97 -12.38
C THR A 34 -41.09 -23.69 -13.15
N ALA A 35 -41.46 -23.85 -14.42
CA ALA A 35 -42.05 -22.81 -15.24
C ALA A 35 -43.48 -22.50 -14.75
N ALA A 36 -43.69 -21.32 -14.15
CA ALA A 36 -45.02 -20.71 -13.98
C ALA A 36 -44.89 -19.28 -13.43
N ALA A 37 -44.71 -18.30 -14.30
CA ALA A 37 -45.06 -16.89 -14.04
C ALA A 37 -45.03 -16.08 -15.35
N VAL A 38 -45.82 -16.52 -16.33
CA VAL A 38 -46.26 -15.69 -17.46
C VAL A 38 -47.69 -15.30 -17.13
N HIS A 39 -47.95 -14.02 -16.84
CA HIS A 39 -49.17 -13.27 -17.20
C HIS A 39 -49.28 -11.93 -16.46
N HIS A 40 -48.49 -10.93 -16.87
CA HIS A 40 -48.94 -9.53 -16.78
C HIS A 40 -48.14 -8.59 -17.69
N ALA A 41 -48.31 -8.71 -19.00
CA ALA A 41 -47.98 -7.63 -19.96
C ALA A 41 -48.46 -8.02 -21.37
N SER A 42 -49.77 -8.13 -21.58
CA SER A 42 -50.33 -8.37 -22.90
C SER A 42 -51.48 -7.43 -23.19
N ARG A 43 -51.15 -6.13 -23.29
CA ARG A 43 -51.91 -5.11 -24.05
C ARG A 43 -50.98 -4.01 -24.53
N CYS A 44 -50.31 -4.24 -25.66
CA CYS A 44 -50.05 -3.21 -26.68
C CYS A 44 -49.30 -3.84 -27.87
N ARG A 45 -49.73 -3.50 -29.07
CA ARG A 45 -49.08 -3.73 -30.37
C ARG A 45 -49.17 -5.15 -30.95
N ALA A 46 -50.40 -5.52 -31.30
CA ALA A 46 -50.60 -5.95 -32.68
C ALA A 46 -50.46 -4.70 -33.56
N LEU A 47 -49.44 -4.69 -34.43
CA LEU A 47 -49.35 -4.02 -35.74
C LEU A 47 -47.87 -3.96 -36.14
N HIS A 48 -47.60 -4.35 -37.40
CA HIS A 48 -46.30 -4.41 -38.09
C HIS A 48 -45.53 -5.74 -37.99
N ARG A 49 -45.96 -6.69 -38.83
CA ARG A 49 -45.10 -7.72 -39.42
C ARG A 49 -44.18 -7.08 -40.47
N ASN A 50 -42.93 -7.56 -40.52
CA ASN A 50 -41.95 -7.43 -41.60
C ASN A 50 -41.33 -6.04 -41.87
N ALA A 51 -40.26 -5.71 -41.13
CA ALA A 51 -39.14 -4.91 -41.63
C ALA A 51 -37.85 -5.33 -40.88
N PRO A 52 -36.70 -5.52 -41.57
CA PRO A 52 -35.45 -5.91 -40.91
C PRO A 52 -34.90 -4.74 -40.07
N CYS A 53 -34.48 -5.03 -38.83
CA CYS A 53 -33.76 -4.08 -37.98
C CYS A 53 -32.45 -3.65 -38.67
N PRO A 54 -32.16 -2.34 -38.82
CA PRO A 54 -30.84 -1.91 -39.27
C PRO A 54 -29.80 -2.24 -38.19
N ALA A 55 -28.73 -2.93 -38.59
CA ALA A 55 -27.59 -3.21 -37.73
C ALA A 55 -26.94 -1.90 -37.24
N ARG A 56 -26.65 -1.84 -35.95
CA ARG A 56 -25.96 -0.70 -35.32
C ARG A 56 -24.52 -0.64 -35.84
N PRO A 57 -24.03 0.51 -36.37
CA PRO A 57 -22.63 0.61 -36.78
C PRO A 57 -21.70 0.56 -35.56
N PRO A 58 -20.47 0.03 -35.69
CA PRO A 58 -19.48 0.06 -34.61
C PRO A 58 -19.10 1.51 -34.26
N PRO A 59 -18.74 1.82 -33.00
CA PRO A 59 -18.31 3.17 -32.63
C PRO A 59 -17.04 3.54 -33.39
N ALA A 60 -17.02 4.74 -33.96
CA ALA A 60 -15.85 5.29 -34.63
C ALA A 60 -14.69 5.51 -33.62
N PRO A 61 -13.42 5.33 -34.03
CA PRO A 61 -12.29 5.63 -33.17
C PRO A 61 -12.24 7.14 -32.90
N LEU A 62 -12.23 7.53 -31.63
CA LEU A 62 -12.03 8.91 -31.20
C LEU A 62 -10.60 9.34 -31.59
N ALA A 63 -10.49 10.32 -32.48
CA ALA A 63 -9.22 10.97 -32.77
C ALA A 63 -8.75 11.78 -31.54
N PRO A 64 -7.45 11.79 -31.20
CA PRO A 64 -6.95 12.62 -30.12
C PRO A 64 -7.08 14.11 -30.50
N ALA A 65 -7.64 14.91 -29.58
CA ALA A 65 -7.75 16.35 -29.75
C ALA A 65 -6.34 16.99 -29.81
N PRO A 66 -6.12 18.02 -30.66
CA PRO A 66 -4.83 18.68 -30.76
C PRO A 66 -4.54 19.49 -29.50
N TYR A 67 -3.39 19.23 -28.88
CA TYR A 67 -2.88 19.96 -27.72
C TYR A 67 -2.32 21.31 -28.19
N HIS A 68 -3.14 22.36 -28.18
CA HIS A 68 -2.69 23.73 -28.38
C HIS A 68 -2.98 24.56 -27.13
N GLY A 69 -1.92 24.91 -26.40
CA GLY A 69 -1.95 25.86 -25.30
C GLY A 69 -0.75 25.70 -24.38
N ASP A 70 0.13 26.70 -24.34
CA ASP A 70 1.19 26.81 -23.34
C ASP A 70 0.57 26.86 -21.92
N PRO A 71 0.87 25.89 -21.03
CA PRO A 71 0.27 25.82 -19.70
C PRO A 71 0.70 26.95 -18.75
N ARG A 72 1.61 27.84 -19.15
CA ARG A 72 2.13 28.92 -18.28
C ARG A 72 1.25 30.17 -18.20
N ALA A 73 0.25 30.35 -19.05
CA ALA A 73 -0.43 31.65 -19.17
C ALA A 73 -1.60 31.90 -18.18
N ALA A 74 -2.08 30.90 -17.44
CA ALA A 74 -3.36 31.01 -16.71
C ALA A 74 -3.27 31.17 -15.18
N LEU A 75 -2.09 31.37 -14.59
CA LEU A 75 -1.89 31.29 -13.13
C LEU A 75 -2.03 32.61 -12.34
N HIS A 76 -2.51 33.70 -12.96
CA HIS A 76 -2.75 34.95 -12.25
C HIS A 76 -4.22 35.37 -12.27
N ARG A 77 -4.99 34.90 -11.27
CA ARG A 77 -6.09 35.58 -10.54
C ARG A 77 -7.21 34.60 -10.13
N ALA A 78 -7.07 34.04 -8.93
CA ALA A 78 -8.18 33.73 -8.03
C ALA A 78 -7.59 33.41 -6.65
N GLY A 79 -8.10 34.02 -5.57
CA GLY A 79 -7.71 33.68 -4.20
C GLY A 79 -8.18 32.25 -3.82
N PRO A 80 -7.59 31.61 -2.80
CA PRO A 80 -7.85 30.20 -2.54
C PRO A 80 -9.15 30.02 -1.74
N THR A 81 -10.22 29.62 -2.42
CA THR A 81 -11.35 28.90 -1.81
C THR A 81 -11.34 27.47 -2.36
N GLY A 82 -10.47 26.63 -1.79
CA GLY A 82 -10.28 25.21 -2.11
C GLY A 82 -9.41 24.54 -1.06
N PRO A 83 -9.37 23.19 -0.97
CA PRO A 83 -8.49 22.51 -0.02
C PRO A 83 -7.06 23.00 -0.23
N ALA A 84 -6.40 23.39 0.87
CA ALA A 84 -5.10 24.04 0.84
C ALA A 84 -4.14 23.27 -0.08
N ALA A 85 -3.68 23.94 -1.14
CA ALA A 85 -2.70 23.36 -2.04
C ALA A 85 -1.46 23.01 -1.21
N MET A 86 -1.03 21.75 -1.26
CA MET A 86 0.26 21.32 -0.75
C MET A 86 1.35 22.12 -1.47
N GLU A 87 1.94 23.08 -0.77
CA GLU A 87 3.14 23.74 -1.29
C GLU A 87 4.42 23.05 -0.80
N ASP A 88 4.41 22.44 0.40
CA ASP A 88 5.56 21.78 1.01
C ASP A 88 5.20 20.52 1.84
N LEU A 89 5.67 19.36 1.40
CA LEU A 89 5.59 18.09 2.16
C LEU A 89 6.87 17.85 2.96
N LEU A 90 6.76 17.67 4.28
CA LEU A 90 7.85 17.15 5.08
C LEU A 90 7.87 15.63 4.99
N ILE A 91 9.00 15.06 4.62
CA ILE A 91 9.24 13.62 4.61
C ILE A 91 10.25 13.30 5.70
N VAL A 92 9.87 12.42 6.61
CA VAL A 92 10.73 11.90 7.66
C VAL A 92 11.02 10.44 7.39
N THR A 93 12.28 10.03 7.42
CA THR A 93 12.63 8.63 7.18
C THR A 93 13.30 8.02 8.38
N THR A 94 12.84 6.83 8.79
CA THR A 94 13.39 6.06 9.91
C THR A 94 14.11 4.79 9.45
N GLY A 95 14.06 4.50 8.15
CA GLY A 95 14.58 3.28 7.53
C GLY A 95 13.48 2.25 7.31
N GLY A 96 13.69 1.05 7.83
CA GLY A 96 12.81 -0.09 7.59
C GLY A 96 12.94 -0.67 6.18
N THR A 97 11.93 -1.45 5.77
CA THR A 97 12.06 -2.30 4.59
C THR A 97 12.22 -1.52 3.27
N ILE A 98 11.63 -0.33 3.18
CA ILE A 98 11.74 0.54 1.99
C ILE A 98 13.19 0.80 1.62
N ASP A 99 14.02 1.10 2.62
CA ASP A 99 15.42 1.50 2.43
C ASP A 99 16.39 0.31 2.53
N LYS A 100 15.87 -0.94 2.45
CA LYS A 100 16.73 -2.12 2.57
C LYS A 100 17.69 -2.24 1.37
N ILE A 101 19.01 -2.32 1.63
CA ILE A 101 20.03 -2.74 0.66
C ILE A 101 20.57 -4.12 1.07
N TYR A 102 20.47 -5.10 0.17
CA TYR A 102 21.10 -6.42 0.31
C TYR A 102 22.44 -6.41 -0.44
N PHE A 103 23.52 -6.75 0.26
CA PHE A 103 24.82 -6.99 -0.35
C PHE A 103 25.00 -8.50 -0.52
N ASP A 104 24.91 -8.95 -1.77
CA ASP A 104 25.20 -10.31 -2.28
C ASP A 104 24.63 -11.53 -1.52
N ASP A 105 24.85 -12.72 -2.12
CA ASP A 105 24.22 -13.99 -1.76
C ASP A 105 24.61 -14.50 -0.35
N LYS A 106 25.49 -13.81 0.40
CA LYS A 106 25.96 -14.21 1.74
C LYS A 106 25.60 -13.27 2.89
N SER A 107 24.68 -12.33 2.66
CA SER A 107 23.75 -11.77 3.66
C SER A 107 24.38 -11.09 4.89
N ASP A 108 24.78 -9.83 4.71
CA ASP A 108 24.58 -8.78 5.71
C ASP A 108 23.66 -7.70 5.09
N TYR A 109 22.56 -7.40 5.77
CA TYR A 109 21.56 -6.43 5.33
C TYR A 109 21.80 -5.07 6.01
N GLN A 110 21.77 -3.96 5.26
CA GLN A 110 21.91 -2.61 5.80
C GLN A 110 20.80 -1.67 5.32
N ILE A 111 20.38 -0.75 6.19
CA ILE A 111 19.49 0.35 5.82
C ILE A 111 20.32 1.41 5.12
N GLY A 112 20.01 1.62 3.84
CA GLY A 112 20.70 2.55 2.98
C GLY A 112 20.24 4.00 3.09
N ASP A 113 20.50 4.75 2.03
CA ASP A 113 19.97 6.10 1.89
C ASP A 113 18.46 6.08 1.64
N PRO A 114 17.73 7.10 2.12
CA PRO A 114 16.29 7.23 1.87
C PRO A 114 15.96 7.16 0.38
N GLN A 115 15.22 6.14 -0.05
CA GLN A 115 14.88 5.96 -1.45
C GLN A 115 13.71 6.86 -1.89
N ILE A 116 12.85 7.26 -0.95
CA ILE A 116 11.63 8.03 -1.25
C ILE A 116 11.89 9.34 -2.00
N GLY A 117 12.98 10.05 -1.69
CA GLY A 117 13.30 11.32 -2.36
C GLY A 117 13.61 11.13 -3.84
N GLN A 118 14.25 10.00 -4.20
CA GLN A 118 14.54 9.67 -5.59
C GLN A 118 13.28 9.16 -6.31
N ILE A 119 12.51 8.28 -5.65
CA ILE A 119 11.23 7.76 -6.17
C ILE A 119 10.29 8.90 -6.54
N LEU A 120 10.10 9.89 -5.66
CA LEU A 120 9.20 11.02 -5.93
C LEU A 120 9.68 11.89 -7.11
N LYS A 121 10.99 12.06 -7.28
CA LYS A 121 11.55 12.79 -8.44
C LYS A 121 11.31 12.02 -9.74
N GLU A 122 11.53 10.71 -9.74
CA GLU A 122 11.32 9.84 -10.91
C GLU A 122 9.85 9.75 -11.31
N LEU A 123 8.94 9.75 -10.33
CA LEU A 123 7.50 9.83 -10.57
C LEU A 123 7.03 11.21 -11.07
N GLY A 124 7.90 12.22 -11.09
CA GLY A 124 7.61 13.54 -11.63
C GLY A 124 6.62 14.35 -10.79
N VAL A 125 6.64 14.21 -9.46
CA VAL A 125 5.74 14.99 -8.60
C VAL A 125 6.01 16.49 -8.71
N THR A 126 4.95 17.31 -8.64
CA THR A 126 5.04 18.76 -8.88
C THR A 126 5.04 19.61 -7.59
N PHE A 127 4.79 19.00 -6.43
CA PHE A 127 4.86 19.68 -5.14
C PHE A 127 6.29 19.68 -4.59
N ARG A 128 6.63 20.66 -3.75
CA ARG A 128 7.94 20.68 -3.08
C ARG A 128 7.93 19.74 -1.88
N PHE A 129 9.08 19.17 -1.57
CA PHE A 129 9.23 18.34 -0.39
C PHE A 129 10.64 18.45 0.19
N THR A 130 10.74 18.22 1.50
CA THR A 130 12.00 18.18 2.25
C THR A 130 12.13 16.82 2.89
N VAL A 131 13.28 16.16 2.76
CA VAL A 131 13.54 14.86 3.38
C VAL A 131 14.48 15.04 4.57
N ILE A 132 14.04 14.59 5.75
CA ILE A 132 14.84 14.53 6.98
C ILE A 132 15.07 13.05 7.34
N PRO A 133 16.28 12.50 7.10
CA PRO A 133 16.64 11.19 7.60
C PRO A 133 17.00 11.26 9.08
N ILE A 134 16.07 10.84 9.94
CA ILE A 134 16.26 10.88 11.40
C ILE A 134 17.00 9.63 11.87
N ILE A 135 16.57 8.47 11.38
CA ILE A 135 17.03 7.17 11.85
C ILE A 135 17.23 6.25 10.63
N ARG A 136 18.13 5.28 10.77
CA ARG A 136 18.33 4.18 9.83
C ARG A 136 18.31 2.84 10.59
N LYS A 137 17.15 2.47 11.13
CA LYS A 137 16.96 1.26 11.96
C LYS A 137 15.87 0.34 11.41
N ASP A 138 16.04 -0.97 11.61
CA ASP A 138 14.95 -1.90 11.38
C ASP A 138 13.86 -1.60 12.42
N SER A 139 12.58 -1.71 12.03
CA SER A 139 11.47 -1.41 12.94
C SER A 139 11.51 -2.24 14.21
N LEU A 140 12.05 -3.47 14.17
CA LEU A 140 12.22 -4.32 15.36
C LEU A 140 13.20 -3.74 16.39
N HIS A 141 14.04 -2.79 15.99
CA HIS A 141 15.03 -2.12 16.86
C HIS A 141 14.69 -0.66 17.16
N ILE A 142 13.52 -0.17 16.74
CA ILE A 142 13.04 1.17 17.11
C ILE A 142 12.58 1.15 18.56
N THR A 143 13.27 1.92 19.39
CA THR A 143 13.00 2.05 20.83
C THR A 143 12.01 3.17 21.12
N GLN A 144 11.65 3.37 22.39
CA GLN A 144 10.81 4.50 22.77
C GLN A 144 11.54 5.83 22.57
N GLU A 145 12.82 5.90 22.90
CA GLU A 145 13.65 7.09 22.71
C GLU A 145 13.71 7.50 21.23
N ASP A 146 13.75 6.52 20.32
CA ASP A 146 13.67 6.75 18.88
C ASP A 146 12.33 7.36 18.47
N ARG A 147 11.20 6.86 19.01
CA ARG A 147 9.86 7.41 18.74
C ARG A 147 9.73 8.85 19.21
N GLU A 148 10.33 9.15 20.36
CA GLU A 148 10.29 10.47 20.96
C GLU A 148 11.13 11.45 20.16
N LEU A 149 12.28 11.00 19.63
CA LEU A 149 13.09 11.75 18.69
C LEU A 149 12.31 12.06 17.39
N ILE A 150 11.61 11.07 16.82
CA ILE A 150 10.76 11.27 15.63
C ILE A 150 9.68 12.32 15.93
N ARG A 151 8.97 12.17 17.05
CA ARG A 151 7.92 13.11 17.49
C ARG A 151 8.46 14.53 17.64
N ALA A 152 9.55 14.69 18.40
CA ALA A 152 10.16 16.00 18.65
C ALA A 152 10.63 16.67 17.34
N THR A 153 11.22 15.89 16.43
CA THR A 153 11.68 16.38 15.13
C THR A 153 10.51 16.89 14.30
N ILE A 154 9.40 16.15 14.22
CA ILE A 154 8.22 16.55 13.46
C ILE A 154 7.58 17.80 14.08
N GLN A 155 7.48 17.86 15.40
CA GLN A 155 6.88 18.98 16.11
C GLN A 155 7.67 20.28 15.92
N ALA A 156 9.00 20.20 15.78
CA ALA A 156 9.86 21.36 15.54
C ALA A 156 9.74 21.94 14.11
N GLN A 157 9.12 21.23 13.17
CA GLN A 157 8.99 21.69 11.79
C GLN A 157 7.70 22.49 11.55
N PRO A 158 7.73 23.54 10.72
CA PRO A 158 6.54 24.34 10.41
C PRO A 158 5.55 23.61 9.50
N ALA A 159 6.01 22.62 8.71
CA ALA A 159 5.17 21.88 7.77
C ALA A 159 4.00 21.18 8.47
N ARG A 160 2.80 21.33 7.90
CA ARG A 160 1.56 20.71 8.43
C ARG A 160 1.32 19.31 7.90
N GLN A 161 1.85 19.00 6.72
CA GLN A 161 1.72 17.71 6.05
C GLN A 161 3.03 16.95 6.17
N VAL A 162 2.95 15.76 6.74
CA VAL A 162 4.11 14.95 7.11
C VAL A 162 3.91 13.53 6.61
N LEU A 163 4.86 13.04 5.83
CA LEU A 163 4.94 11.66 5.38
C LEU A 163 6.12 10.98 6.09
N ILE A 164 5.90 9.83 6.69
CA ILE A 164 6.94 9.07 7.38
C ILE A 164 7.15 7.74 6.67
N THR A 165 8.37 7.46 6.21
CA THR A 165 8.76 6.09 5.82
C THR A 165 9.28 5.33 7.03
N HIS A 166 8.69 4.16 7.27
CA HIS A 166 8.95 3.37 8.47
C HIS A 166 8.88 1.87 8.17
N GLY A 167 9.61 1.05 8.94
CA GLY A 167 9.47 -0.41 8.90
C GLY A 167 8.11 -0.87 9.44
N THR A 168 7.54 -1.95 8.90
CA THR A 168 6.12 -2.26 9.17
C THR A 168 5.83 -2.88 10.52
N ASP A 169 6.84 -3.45 11.20
CA ASP A 169 6.60 -4.28 12.39
C ASP A 169 6.22 -3.47 13.63
N SER A 170 6.87 -2.32 13.83
CA SER A 170 6.60 -1.41 14.97
C SER A 170 5.94 -0.08 14.56
N MET A 171 5.39 -0.03 13.34
CA MET A 171 4.81 1.17 12.75
C MET A 171 3.59 1.66 13.56
N VAL A 172 2.79 0.74 14.09
CA VAL A 172 1.57 1.06 14.84
C VAL A 172 1.92 1.75 16.16
N GLU A 173 2.95 1.26 16.85
CA GLU A 173 3.47 1.76 18.10
C GLU A 173 4.01 3.18 17.93
N THR A 174 4.78 3.41 16.87
CA THR A 174 5.24 4.77 16.51
C THR A 174 4.05 5.68 16.19
N GLY A 175 3.07 5.19 15.42
CA GLY A 175 1.85 5.94 15.10
C GLY A 175 1.09 6.39 16.35
N LYS A 176 1.00 5.54 17.37
CA LYS A 176 0.36 5.87 18.65
C LYS A 176 1.08 7.00 19.40
N VAL A 177 2.41 7.01 19.42
CA VAL A 177 3.21 8.08 20.06
C VAL A 177 3.00 9.43 19.36
N LEU A 178 2.84 9.43 18.05
CA LEU A 178 2.69 10.65 17.25
C LEU A 178 1.31 11.31 17.41
N GLN A 179 0.32 10.62 17.96
CA GLN A 179 -1.04 11.16 18.14
C GLN A 179 -1.09 12.39 19.04
N SER A 180 -0.08 12.62 19.87
CA SER A 180 -0.01 13.83 20.70
C SER A 180 0.32 15.10 19.92
N ILE A 181 0.68 15.00 18.63
CA ILE A 181 0.97 16.15 17.78
C ILE A 181 -0.33 16.70 17.20
N ALA A 182 -0.73 17.89 17.64
CA ALA A 182 -1.90 18.59 17.10
C ALA A 182 -1.59 19.29 15.76
N ASP A 183 -2.65 19.66 15.04
CA ASP A 183 -2.64 20.54 13.86
C ASP A 183 -1.83 20.06 12.63
N LYS A 184 -1.33 18.83 12.64
CA LYS A 184 -0.62 18.22 11.52
C LYS A 184 -1.35 17.00 10.97
N THR A 185 -1.30 16.81 9.67
CA THR A 185 -1.69 15.56 9.00
C THR A 185 -0.44 14.72 8.82
N ILE A 186 -0.35 13.62 9.56
CA ILE A 186 0.81 12.73 9.59
C ILE A 186 0.38 11.40 8.99
N VAL A 187 1.01 10.98 7.90
CA VAL A 187 0.78 9.67 7.30
C VAL A 187 2.06 8.87 7.35
N MET A 188 1.98 7.68 7.92
CA MET A 188 3.06 6.71 7.96
C MET A 188 2.86 5.69 6.84
N THR A 189 3.95 5.30 6.20
CA THR A 189 3.93 4.25 5.18
C THR A 189 5.21 3.43 5.24
N GLY A 190 5.15 2.26 4.63
CA GLY A 190 6.21 1.28 4.59
C GLY A 190 6.11 0.46 3.31
N ALA A 191 6.94 -0.57 3.24
CA ALA A 191 6.83 -1.57 2.20
C ALA A 191 7.09 -2.94 2.83
N LEU A 192 6.51 -3.97 2.23
CA LEU A 192 6.80 -5.34 2.58
C LEU A 192 8.01 -5.86 1.81
N ASN A 193 8.31 -5.24 0.66
CA ASN A 193 9.48 -5.52 -0.15
C ASN A 193 10.38 -4.28 -0.28
N PRO A 194 11.71 -4.44 -0.41
CA PRO A 194 12.62 -3.32 -0.63
C PRO A 194 12.25 -2.49 -1.86
N ALA A 195 12.41 -1.16 -1.81
CA ALA A 195 12.01 -0.30 -2.92
C ALA A 195 12.85 -0.53 -4.18
N ARG A 196 14.09 -1.00 -4.03
CA ARG A 196 14.99 -1.28 -5.17
C ARG A 196 14.59 -2.49 -6.00
N PHE A 197 13.67 -3.32 -5.53
CA PHE A 197 13.28 -4.55 -6.23
C PHE A 197 12.15 -4.25 -7.22
N ARG A 198 12.23 -4.80 -8.43
CA ARG A 198 11.12 -4.67 -9.40
C ARG A 198 9.85 -5.30 -8.84
N GLY A 199 8.72 -4.58 -8.96
CA GLY A 199 7.44 -5.03 -8.41
C GLY A 199 7.30 -4.83 -6.90
N SER A 200 8.17 -4.01 -6.29
CA SER A 200 8.01 -3.58 -4.90
C SER A 200 6.69 -2.84 -4.67
N ASP A 201 6.09 -3.05 -3.51
CA ASP A 201 4.90 -2.34 -3.07
C ASP A 201 5.20 -0.90 -2.60
N ALA A 202 6.48 -0.52 -2.53
CA ALA A 202 6.93 0.79 -2.05
C ALA A 202 6.34 1.96 -2.85
N GLU A 203 6.45 1.96 -4.18
CA GLU A 203 5.94 3.06 -5.03
C GLU A 203 4.43 3.25 -4.87
N PHE A 204 3.69 2.13 -4.87
CA PHE A 204 2.24 2.14 -4.69
C PHE A 204 1.83 2.66 -3.30
N ASN A 205 2.50 2.19 -2.24
CA ASN A 205 2.23 2.65 -0.87
C ASN A 205 2.59 4.13 -0.69
N ILE A 206 3.71 4.59 -1.27
CA ILE A 206 4.11 6.01 -1.27
C ILE A 206 3.06 6.86 -1.98
N GLY A 207 2.62 6.46 -3.18
CA GLY A 207 1.57 7.18 -3.91
C GLY A 207 0.27 7.27 -3.12
N CYS A 208 -0.15 6.17 -2.48
CA CYS A 208 -1.31 6.13 -1.60
C CYS A 208 -1.15 7.08 -0.39
N ALA A 209 0.03 7.07 0.24
CA ALA A 209 0.33 7.91 1.39
C ALA A 209 0.37 9.41 1.04
N VAL A 210 0.92 9.75 -0.13
CA VAL A 210 0.92 11.11 -0.68
C VAL A 210 -0.51 11.59 -0.96
N GLY A 211 -1.40 10.74 -1.49
CA GLY A 211 -2.81 11.07 -1.63
C GLY A 211 -3.48 11.29 -0.27
N ALA A 212 -3.22 10.40 0.69
CA ALA A 212 -3.82 10.45 2.02
C ALA A 212 -3.44 11.71 2.79
N VAL A 213 -2.16 12.08 2.82
CA VAL A 213 -1.68 13.25 3.57
C VAL A 213 -2.22 14.57 3.01
N GLN A 214 -2.67 14.57 1.75
CA GLN A 214 -3.30 15.71 1.09
C GLN A 214 -4.78 15.86 1.43
N THR A 215 -5.49 14.75 1.60
CA THR A 215 -6.94 14.75 1.67
C THR A 215 -7.49 14.58 3.08
N LEU A 216 -6.69 14.01 4.00
CA LEU A 216 -7.13 13.73 5.36
C LEU A 216 -7.01 14.97 6.26
N PRO A 217 -7.92 15.12 7.25
CA PRO A 217 -7.79 16.16 8.26
C PRO A 217 -6.54 15.93 9.13
N ALA A 218 -6.22 16.90 9.98
CA ALA A 218 -5.15 16.74 10.96
C ALA A 218 -5.38 15.49 11.82
N GLY A 219 -4.33 14.70 12.02
CA GLY A 219 -4.39 13.38 12.62
C GLY A 219 -3.23 12.49 12.17
N VAL A 220 -3.11 11.31 12.77
CA VAL A 220 -2.09 10.32 12.43
C VAL A 220 -2.73 9.12 11.77
N TYR A 221 -2.16 8.70 10.64
CA TYR A 221 -2.69 7.62 9.81
C TYR A 221 -1.58 6.68 9.34
N ILE A 222 -1.94 5.46 9.01
CA ILE A 222 -1.06 4.50 8.32
C ILE A 222 -1.66 4.22 6.93
N ALA A 223 -0.86 4.39 5.89
CA ALA A 223 -1.22 4.08 4.50
C ALA A 223 -0.42 2.87 4.00
N MET A 224 -1.10 1.73 3.84
CA MET A 224 -0.50 0.46 3.42
C MET A 224 -1.49 -0.33 2.55
N ASN A 225 -1.01 -0.87 1.43
CA ASN A 225 -1.78 -1.72 0.51
C ASN A 225 -3.10 -1.08 0.05
N GLY A 226 -3.08 0.24 -0.22
CA GLY A 226 -4.23 0.99 -0.74
C GLY A 226 -5.32 1.29 0.31
N ARG A 227 -5.01 1.09 1.60
CA ARG A 227 -5.93 1.38 2.71
C ARG A 227 -5.31 2.36 3.69
N ILE A 228 -6.18 3.16 4.30
CA ILE A 228 -5.84 4.10 5.37
C ILE A 228 -6.33 3.55 6.69
N TRP A 229 -5.47 3.53 7.69
CA TRP A 229 -5.74 2.98 9.01
C TRP A 229 -5.51 4.01 10.10
N ASN A 230 -6.32 3.93 11.16
CA ASN A 230 -6.07 4.63 12.41
C ASN A 230 -5.16 3.76 13.30
N PRO A 231 -3.99 4.25 13.77
CA PRO A 231 -3.08 3.53 14.65
C PRO A 231 -3.71 2.92 15.92
N GLU A 232 -4.84 3.45 16.40
CA GLU A 232 -5.54 2.92 17.58
C GLU A 232 -6.32 1.64 17.32
N THR A 233 -6.76 1.43 16.09
CA THR A 233 -7.72 0.38 15.71
C THR A 233 -7.15 -0.62 14.70
N VAL A 234 -5.83 -0.57 14.46
CA VAL A 234 -5.12 -1.44 13.52
C VAL A 234 -3.97 -2.16 14.21
N ARG A 235 -3.64 -3.36 13.73
CA ARG A 235 -2.42 -4.08 14.11
C ARG A 235 -1.72 -4.67 12.89
N LYS A 236 -0.40 -4.87 13.00
CA LYS A 236 0.38 -5.67 12.05
C LYS A 236 0.13 -7.16 12.35
N ASN A 237 -0.43 -7.89 11.39
CA ASN A 237 -0.45 -9.34 11.40
C ASN A 237 0.82 -9.84 10.69
N VAL A 238 1.80 -10.29 11.48
CA VAL A 238 3.09 -10.79 10.97
C VAL A 238 2.90 -12.08 10.17
N ALA A 239 2.09 -13.02 10.67
CA ALA A 239 1.87 -14.32 10.03
C ALA A 239 1.22 -14.19 8.63
N ALA A 240 0.31 -13.24 8.47
CA ALA A 240 -0.35 -12.97 7.20
C ALA A 240 0.25 -11.79 6.42
N ASN A 241 1.35 -11.23 6.92
CA ASN A 241 2.08 -10.10 6.38
C ASN A 241 1.20 -8.90 5.93
N ARG A 242 0.22 -8.52 6.74
CA ARG A 242 -0.72 -7.43 6.42
C ARG A 242 -1.12 -6.60 7.64
N PHE A 243 -1.74 -5.45 7.39
CA PHE A 243 -2.47 -4.71 8.42
C PHE A 243 -3.92 -5.15 8.46
N GLU A 244 -4.48 -5.25 9.67
CA GLU A 244 -5.88 -5.60 9.88
C GLU A 244 -6.46 -4.90 11.12
N PRO A 245 -7.80 -4.75 11.20
CA PRO A 245 -8.46 -4.23 12.39
C PRO A 245 -8.13 -5.06 13.64
N VAL A 246 -8.08 -4.39 14.79
CA VAL A 246 -8.00 -5.03 16.12
C VAL A 246 -9.38 -5.55 16.53
#